data_AF-D4JF58-F1
#
_entry.id   AF-D4JF58-F1
#
_cell.length_a   1.000
_cell.length_b   1.000
_cell.length_c   1.000
_cell.angle_alpha   90.00
_cell.angle_beta   90.00
_cell.angle_gamma   90.00
#
_symmetry.space_group_name_H-M   'P 1'
#
loop_
_entity.id
_entity.type
_entity.pdbx_description
1 polymer ?
#
loop_
_entity_poly.entity_id
_entity_poly.type
_entity_poly.pdbx_seq_one_letter_code
_entity_poly.pdbx_strand_id
1 'polypeptide(L)'
;MESVVNFFNSIVSVVTSHLSTEMLIYISIAILLLILIWIITRTIRSRKANKRINDLELEVNEIRNNSLQYKFNKASAFARVNDDIMERVKNLTPKYKTCVDSVVDCETLFTEADDYLAGHRIKKAMRSMDELETVIDETKERIRIVTQSLDHILKKETEVREQANALKERYGNVKKVYNDNRSSYYSAAEYIDNALNVIEDEFSNFEEWMFASEFNKAKEEQEKISKMVDDISSKIAACPGYYEKAKVVLPRALEEVKATMKQMELEKIDLSYLEPEQKINAIENALEKTISLLDTGNFDQASDALDEIGDHILALQDDILNEKHAYDEIHGNLEETLSVVDQIEVELKEIVNLYTNIKDRFGLEDWTQRFMLANEQLTSLKKKRDSIVNLLKNDEQTSVELVHQYREYTQEVEEFHAQVKDMKQKLVGASSDESRAKKQLIKLQLILNEVRLSAMTRHYQVFLLL
;
A
#
# COMPACT_ATOMS: atom_id res chain seq x y z
N MET A 1 -25.55 102.15 -15.03
CA MET A 1 -24.41 102.59 -14.20
C MET A 1 -24.71 103.90 -13.47
N GLU A 2 -25.37 104.89 -14.08
CA GLU A 2 -25.72 106.16 -13.40
C GLU A 2 -26.64 106.01 -12.17
N SER A 3 -27.58 105.07 -12.15
CA SER A 3 -28.46 104.87 -10.97
C SER A 3 -27.72 104.30 -9.75
N VAL A 4 -26.75 103.42 -9.98
CA VAL A 4 -25.91 102.83 -8.93
C VAL A 4 -24.97 103.89 -8.37
N VAL A 5 -24.36 104.69 -9.24
CA VAL A 5 -23.47 105.80 -8.84
C VAL A 5 -24.25 106.87 -8.06
N ASN A 6 -25.46 107.23 -8.47
CA ASN A 6 -26.30 108.20 -7.75
C ASN A 6 -26.80 107.66 -6.41
N PHE A 7 -27.07 106.35 -6.30
CA PHE A 7 -27.43 105.71 -5.03
C PHE A 7 -26.26 105.70 -4.05
N PHE A 8 -25.04 105.38 -4.51
CA PHE A 8 -23.84 105.47 -3.69
C PHE A 8 -23.54 106.91 -3.28
N ASN A 9 -23.70 107.89 -4.17
CA ASN A 9 -23.46 109.29 -3.84
C ASN A 9 -24.48 109.86 -2.84
N SER A 10 -25.74 109.43 -2.91
CA SER A 10 -26.80 109.79 -1.95
C SER A 10 -26.54 109.17 -0.57
N ILE A 11 -26.07 107.92 -0.52
CA ILE A 11 -25.67 107.29 0.74
C ILE A 11 -24.44 107.99 1.32
N VAL A 12 -23.46 108.31 0.49
CA VAL A 12 -22.23 109.01 0.91
C VAL A 12 -22.56 110.40 1.47
N SER A 13 -23.51 111.15 0.90
CA SER A 13 -23.88 112.48 1.39
C SER A 13 -24.67 112.45 2.71
N VAL A 14 -25.52 111.44 2.93
CA VAL A 14 -26.24 111.24 4.19
C VAL A 14 -25.30 110.77 5.30
N VAL A 15 -24.29 109.97 4.94
CA VAL A 15 -23.29 109.45 5.87
C VAL A 15 -22.30 110.55 6.28
N THR A 16 -21.95 111.48 5.40
CA THR A 16 -21.07 112.62 5.73
C THR A 16 -21.74 113.72 6.56
N SER A 17 -23.07 113.83 6.56
CA SER A 17 -23.79 114.86 7.34
C SER A 17 -24.07 114.48 8.80
N HIS A 18 -24.03 113.18 9.15
CA HIS A 18 -24.42 112.68 10.49
C HIS A 18 -23.29 111.99 11.28
N LEU A 19 -22.09 111.81 10.73
CA LEU A 19 -20.99 111.08 11.38
C LEU A 19 -19.71 111.92 11.41
N SER A 20 -19.08 112.04 12.58
CA SER A 20 -17.74 112.60 12.73
C SER A 20 -16.73 111.83 11.89
N THR A 21 -15.71 112.51 11.36
CA THR A 21 -14.69 111.95 10.46
C THR A 21 -14.04 110.66 10.99
N GLU A 22 -13.84 110.54 12.31
CA GLU A 22 -13.32 109.31 12.94
C GLU A 22 -14.26 108.11 12.77
N MET A 23 -15.58 108.29 12.92
CA MET A 23 -16.57 107.20 12.76
C MET A 23 -16.69 106.73 11.31
N LEU A 24 -16.52 107.64 10.34
CA LEU A 24 -16.47 107.29 8.91
C LEU A 24 -15.26 106.42 8.57
N ILE A 25 -14.10 106.71 9.18
CA ILE A 25 -12.89 105.92 9.00
C ILE A 25 -13.10 104.51 9.57
N TYR A 26 -13.65 104.35 10.78
CA TYR A 26 -13.94 103.03 11.35
C TYR A 26 -14.95 102.21 10.54
N ILE A 27 -16.02 102.84 10.02
CA ILE A 27 -16.99 102.16 9.13
C ILE A 27 -16.32 101.75 7.82
N SER A 28 -15.46 102.59 7.24
CA SER A 28 -14.74 102.26 6.01
C SER A 28 -13.79 101.07 6.20
N ILE A 29 -13.08 101.02 7.33
CA ILE A 29 -12.21 99.90 7.71
C ILE A 29 -13.03 98.62 7.94
N ALA A 30 -14.19 98.73 8.61
CA ALA A 30 -15.08 97.59 8.83
C ALA A 30 -15.63 97.01 7.50
N ILE A 31 -16.00 97.86 6.55
CA ILE A 31 -16.43 97.43 5.21
C ILE A 31 -15.27 96.81 4.44
N LEU A 32 -14.07 97.37 4.53
CA LEU A 32 -12.86 96.82 3.90
C LEU A 32 -12.51 95.44 4.48
N LEU A 33 -12.61 95.27 5.80
CA LEU A 33 -12.44 93.98 6.48
C LEU A 33 -13.50 92.96 6.06
N LEU A 34 -14.77 93.37 5.92
CA LEU A 34 -15.84 92.49 5.43
C LEU A 34 -15.61 92.03 3.98
N ILE A 35 -15.16 92.94 3.11
CA ILE A 35 -14.78 92.61 1.73
C ILE A 35 -13.59 91.65 1.71
N LEU A 36 -12.59 91.89 2.57
CA LEU A 36 -11.40 91.04 2.68
C LEU A 36 -11.75 89.63 3.21
N ILE A 37 -12.62 89.53 4.22
CA ILE A 37 -13.15 88.24 4.70
C ILE A 37 -13.94 87.52 3.61
N TRP A 38 -14.73 88.23 2.81
CA TRP A 38 -15.48 87.64 1.69
C TRP A 38 -14.55 87.11 0.59
N ILE A 39 -13.49 87.84 0.24
CA ILE A 39 -12.47 87.39 -0.72
C ILE A 39 -11.71 86.17 -0.20
N ILE A 40 -11.28 86.19 1.06
CA ILE A 40 -10.56 85.06 1.70
C ILE A 40 -11.45 83.82 1.75
N THR A 41 -12.70 83.95 2.21
CA THR A 41 -13.63 82.80 2.26
C THR A 41 -13.96 82.26 0.87
N ARG A 42 -14.08 83.11 -0.15
CA ARG A 42 -14.30 82.69 -1.54
C ARG A 42 -13.08 81.97 -2.14
N THR A 43 -11.88 82.50 -1.92
CA THR A 43 -10.63 81.90 -2.43
C THR A 43 -10.32 80.57 -1.74
N ILE A 44 -10.55 80.44 -0.43
CA ILE A 44 -10.41 79.16 0.28
C ILE A 44 -11.41 78.13 -0.25
N ARG A 45 -12.68 78.51 -0.46
CA ARG A 45 -13.69 77.59 -1.03
C ARG A 45 -13.34 77.15 -2.45
N SER A 46 -12.86 78.05 -3.29
CA SER A 46 -12.40 77.73 -4.64
C SER A 46 -11.19 76.79 -4.61
N ARG A 47 -10.18 77.05 -3.77
CA ARG A 47 -9.04 76.13 -3.60
C ARG A 47 -9.46 74.73 -3.14
N LYS A 48 -10.42 74.63 -2.21
CA LYS A 48 -10.97 73.35 -1.76
C LYS A 48 -11.71 72.61 -2.88
N ALA A 49 -12.52 73.32 -3.67
CA ALA A 49 -13.22 72.73 -4.81
C ALA A 49 -12.23 72.25 -5.90
N ASN A 50 -11.18 73.01 -6.20
CA ASN A 50 -10.14 72.61 -7.15
C ASN A 50 -9.35 71.40 -6.66
N LYS A 51 -9.10 71.27 -5.35
CA LYS A 51 -8.44 70.08 -4.82
C LYS A 51 -9.33 68.85 -4.97
N ARG A 52 -10.61 68.98 -4.61
CA ARG A 52 -11.60 67.89 -4.70
C ARG A 52 -11.82 67.41 -6.14
N ILE A 53 -11.85 68.32 -7.12
CA ILE A 53 -12.01 67.92 -8.52
C ILE A 53 -10.79 67.15 -9.05
N ASN A 54 -9.58 67.56 -8.65
CA ASN A 54 -8.36 66.84 -9.02
C ASN A 54 -8.32 65.44 -8.38
N ASP A 55 -8.76 65.32 -7.12
CA ASP A 55 -8.86 64.01 -6.45
C ASP A 55 -9.87 63.11 -7.19
N LEU A 56 -11.03 63.65 -7.60
CA LEU A 56 -12.04 62.95 -8.39
C LEU A 56 -11.54 62.60 -9.82
N GLU A 57 -10.71 63.44 -10.43
CA GLU A 57 -10.10 63.17 -11.74
C GLU A 57 -9.21 61.91 -11.70
N LEU A 58 -8.45 61.74 -10.62
CA LEU A 58 -7.64 60.54 -10.42
C LEU A 58 -8.52 59.29 -10.30
N GLU A 59 -9.60 59.35 -9.53
CA GLU A 59 -10.53 58.22 -9.36
C GLU A 59 -11.27 57.86 -10.65
N VAL A 60 -11.72 58.85 -11.43
CA VAL A 60 -12.35 58.63 -12.75
C VAL A 60 -11.35 58.01 -13.72
N ASN A 61 -10.08 58.46 -13.71
CA ASN A 61 -9.03 57.89 -14.54
C ASN A 61 -8.69 56.44 -14.16
N GLU A 62 -8.69 56.09 -12.87
CA GLU A 62 -8.51 54.71 -12.39
C GLU A 62 -9.65 53.79 -12.85
N ILE A 63 -10.89 54.26 -12.75
CA ILE A 63 -12.06 53.55 -13.26
C ILE A 63 -11.97 53.33 -14.78
N ARG A 64 -11.55 54.35 -15.53
CA ARG A 64 -11.41 54.30 -16.99
C ARG A 64 -10.33 53.33 -17.45
N ASN A 65 -9.19 53.32 -16.78
CA ASN A 65 -8.05 52.46 -17.13
C ASN A 65 -8.17 51.03 -16.58
N ASN A 66 -9.34 50.64 -16.06
CA ASN A 66 -9.52 49.30 -15.53
C ASN A 66 -9.28 48.25 -16.64
N SER A 67 -8.80 47.07 -16.24
CA SER A 67 -8.59 45.94 -17.16
C SER A 67 -9.89 45.22 -17.56
N LEU A 68 -11.06 45.78 -17.23
CA LEU A 68 -12.36 45.11 -17.39
C LEU A 68 -12.62 44.79 -18.87
N GLN A 69 -12.30 45.72 -19.77
CA GLN A 69 -12.48 45.52 -21.21
C GLN A 69 -11.59 44.39 -21.74
N TYR A 70 -10.34 44.29 -21.26
CA TYR A 70 -9.45 43.19 -21.60
C TYR A 70 -9.99 41.84 -21.08
N LYS A 71 -10.38 41.78 -19.80
CA LYS A 71 -10.95 40.57 -19.17
C LYS A 71 -12.25 40.13 -19.84
N PHE A 72 -13.12 41.09 -20.18
CA PHE A 72 -14.38 40.82 -20.87
C PHE A 72 -14.15 40.35 -22.31
N ASN A 73 -13.24 40.97 -23.06
CA ASN A 73 -12.89 40.50 -24.40
C ASN A 73 -12.29 39.08 -24.37
N LYS A 74 -11.45 38.78 -23.39
CA LYS A 74 -10.90 37.44 -23.16
C LYS A 74 -12.03 36.44 -22.88
N ALA A 75 -12.90 36.74 -21.91
CA ALA A 75 -14.07 35.92 -21.59
C ALA A 75 -15.06 35.77 -22.75
N SER A 76 -15.26 36.82 -23.56
CA SER A 76 -16.14 36.80 -24.73
C SER A 76 -15.55 36.04 -25.90
N ALA A 77 -14.23 36.03 -26.08
CA ALA A 77 -13.57 35.13 -27.02
C ALA A 77 -13.77 33.67 -26.59
N PHE A 78 -13.67 33.39 -25.29
CA PHE A 78 -13.91 32.05 -24.72
C PHE A 78 -15.37 31.59 -24.82
N ALA A 79 -16.32 32.50 -24.68
CA ALA A 79 -17.75 32.22 -24.81
C ALA A 79 -18.19 31.73 -26.19
N ARG A 80 -17.39 31.89 -27.24
CA ARG A 80 -17.77 31.49 -28.60
C ARG A 80 -17.74 29.98 -28.82
N VAL A 81 -17.06 29.24 -27.96
CA VAL A 81 -16.73 27.83 -28.21
C VAL A 81 -17.30 26.90 -27.14
N ASN A 82 -17.80 27.44 -26.01
CA ASN A 82 -18.32 26.65 -24.91
C ASN A 82 -19.69 27.17 -24.47
N ASP A 83 -20.73 26.34 -24.57
CA ASP A 83 -22.13 26.71 -24.32
C ASP A 83 -22.39 27.16 -22.86
N ASP A 84 -21.75 26.53 -21.87
CA ASP A 84 -21.89 26.90 -20.45
C ASP A 84 -21.25 28.27 -20.14
N ILE A 85 -20.10 28.54 -20.76
CA ILE A 85 -19.41 29.84 -20.64
C ILE A 85 -20.17 30.90 -21.45
N MET A 86 -20.76 30.51 -22.58
CA MET A 86 -21.60 31.38 -23.41
C MET A 86 -22.80 31.90 -22.63
N GLU A 87 -23.51 31.03 -21.91
CA GLU A 87 -24.67 31.42 -21.11
C GLU A 87 -24.27 32.37 -19.96
N ARG A 88 -23.16 32.07 -19.28
CA ARG A 88 -22.62 32.92 -18.20
C ARG A 88 -22.16 34.28 -18.71
N VAL A 89 -21.46 34.32 -19.84
CA VAL A 89 -21.02 35.58 -20.47
C VAL A 89 -22.21 36.36 -21.00
N LYS A 90 -23.21 35.71 -21.61
CA LYS A 90 -24.46 36.36 -22.05
C LYS A 90 -25.22 37.01 -20.90
N ASN A 91 -25.24 36.39 -19.72
CA ASN A 91 -25.81 36.95 -18.49
C ASN A 91 -24.96 38.10 -17.90
N LEU A 92 -23.65 38.13 -18.18
CA LEU A 92 -22.73 39.19 -17.76
C LEU A 92 -22.65 40.36 -18.75
N THR A 93 -22.91 40.16 -20.04
CA THR A 93 -22.94 41.20 -21.08
C THR A 93 -23.81 42.41 -20.73
N PRO A 94 -25.07 42.27 -20.24
CA PRO A 94 -25.87 43.44 -19.86
C PRO A 94 -25.27 44.17 -18.66
N LYS A 95 -24.75 43.44 -17.66
CA LYS A 95 -24.10 44.03 -16.48
C LYS A 95 -22.81 44.76 -16.85
N TYR A 96 -22.03 44.21 -17.77
CA TYR A 96 -20.84 44.85 -18.33
C TYR A 96 -21.21 46.11 -19.11
N LYS A 97 -22.25 46.06 -19.95
CA LYS A 97 -22.71 47.22 -20.70
C LYS A 97 -23.18 48.35 -19.77
N THR A 98 -24.00 48.04 -18.77
CA THR A 98 -24.39 49.01 -17.73
C THR A 98 -23.19 49.57 -16.97
N CYS A 99 -22.16 48.75 -16.75
CA CYS A 99 -20.93 49.19 -16.11
C CYS A 99 -20.15 50.18 -16.98
N VAL A 100 -20.01 49.90 -18.29
CA VAL A 100 -19.36 50.81 -19.25
C VAL A 100 -20.16 52.10 -19.38
N ASP A 101 -21.48 52.01 -19.47
CA ASP A 101 -22.37 53.18 -19.52
C ASP A 101 -22.21 54.04 -18.25
N SER A 102 -22.11 53.43 -17.05
CA SER A 102 -21.85 54.16 -15.80
C SER A 102 -20.47 54.83 -15.74
N VAL A 103 -19.45 54.28 -16.42
CA VAL A 103 -18.15 54.95 -16.56
C VAL A 103 -18.26 56.20 -17.43
N VAL A 104 -19.02 56.13 -18.52
CA VAL A 104 -19.31 57.30 -19.38
C VAL A 104 -20.11 58.35 -18.59
N ASP A 105 -21.10 57.93 -17.80
CA ASP A 105 -21.87 58.84 -16.94
C ASP A 105 -20.95 59.59 -15.95
N CYS A 106 -19.99 58.90 -15.32
CA CYS A 106 -18.97 59.53 -14.48
C CYS A 106 -18.14 60.60 -15.24
N GLU A 107 -17.73 60.33 -16.49
CA GLU A 107 -16.99 61.29 -17.30
C GLU A 107 -17.82 62.53 -17.64
N THR A 108 -19.11 62.35 -17.94
CA THR A 108 -20.01 63.47 -18.22
C THR A 108 -20.26 64.34 -16.98
N LEU A 109 -20.47 63.72 -15.82
CA LEU A 109 -20.63 64.42 -14.54
C LEU A 109 -19.34 65.12 -14.11
N PHE A 110 -18.18 64.53 -14.38
CA PHE A 110 -16.88 65.18 -14.18
C PHE A 110 -16.73 66.43 -15.05
N THR A 111 -17.06 66.31 -16.34
CA THR A 111 -17.01 67.45 -17.28
C THR A 111 -17.96 68.56 -16.85
N GLU A 112 -19.18 68.23 -16.41
CA GLU A 112 -20.14 69.21 -15.90
C GLU A 112 -19.65 69.87 -14.59
N ALA A 113 -19.05 69.11 -13.68
CA ALA A 113 -18.46 69.64 -12.45
C ALA A 113 -17.30 70.61 -12.75
N ASP A 114 -16.45 70.29 -13.74
CA ASP A 114 -15.31 71.13 -14.15
C ASP A 114 -15.79 72.41 -14.84
N ASP A 115 -16.78 72.32 -15.72
CA ASP A 115 -17.40 73.48 -16.36
C ASP A 115 -18.04 74.44 -15.34
N TYR A 116 -18.72 73.92 -14.31
CA TYR A 116 -19.26 74.76 -13.24
C TYR A 116 -18.17 75.41 -12.38
N LEU A 117 -17.03 74.74 -12.21
CA LEU A 117 -15.88 75.25 -11.48
C LEU A 117 -15.17 76.34 -12.28
N ALA A 118 -14.93 76.13 -13.57
CA ALA A 118 -14.43 77.12 -14.53
C ALA A 118 -15.37 78.34 -14.64
N GLY A 119 -16.68 78.10 -14.64
CA GLY A 119 -17.73 79.13 -14.61
C GLY A 119 -17.88 79.86 -13.26
N HIS A 120 -17.00 79.61 -12.29
CA HIS A 120 -16.99 80.20 -10.94
C HIS A 120 -18.27 79.92 -10.11
N ARG A 121 -19.06 78.91 -10.49
CA ARG A 121 -20.31 78.48 -9.81
C ARG A 121 -20.02 77.40 -8.78
N ILE A 122 -19.22 77.73 -7.77
CA ILE A 122 -18.69 76.79 -6.75
C ILE A 122 -19.79 75.93 -6.09
N LYS A 123 -20.96 76.51 -5.76
CA LYS A 123 -22.05 75.74 -5.12
C LYS A 123 -22.66 74.67 -6.03
N LYS A 124 -22.71 74.91 -7.35
CA LYS A 124 -23.24 73.93 -8.32
C LYS A 124 -22.19 72.85 -8.60
N ALA A 125 -20.94 73.27 -8.77
CA ALA A 125 -19.80 72.35 -8.90
C ALA A 125 -19.72 71.39 -7.71
N MET A 126 -19.86 71.87 -6.47
CA MET A 126 -19.83 71.00 -5.29
C MET A 126 -20.96 69.97 -5.25
N ARG A 127 -22.17 70.32 -5.70
CA ARG A 127 -23.29 69.36 -5.77
C ARG A 127 -23.06 68.29 -6.85
N SER A 128 -22.60 68.72 -8.01
CA SER A 128 -22.22 67.81 -9.10
C SER A 128 -21.05 66.90 -8.69
N MET A 129 -20.11 67.38 -7.87
CA MET A 129 -19.06 66.55 -7.26
C MET A 129 -19.61 65.52 -6.25
N ASP A 130 -20.61 65.89 -5.43
CA ASP A 130 -21.24 64.95 -4.49
C ASP A 130 -22.01 63.84 -5.25
N GLU A 131 -22.68 64.22 -6.34
CA GLU A 131 -23.34 63.28 -7.26
C GLU A 131 -22.32 62.38 -7.96
N LEU A 132 -21.22 62.95 -8.48
CA LEU A 132 -20.13 62.20 -9.10
C LEU A 132 -19.49 61.19 -8.14
N GLU A 133 -19.22 61.57 -6.89
CA GLU A 133 -18.65 60.67 -5.86
C GLU A 133 -19.56 59.46 -5.60
N THR A 134 -20.88 59.69 -5.53
CA THR A 134 -21.87 58.62 -5.37
C THR A 134 -21.85 57.65 -6.56
N VAL A 135 -21.84 58.19 -7.79
CA VAL A 135 -21.82 57.38 -9.02
C VAL A 135 -20.48 56.64 -9.17
N ILE A 136 -19.37 57.25 -8.78
CA ILE A 136 -18.03 56.62 -8.74
C ILE A 136 -18.04 55.40 -7.81
N ASP A 137 -18.57 55.53 -6.60
CA ASP A 137 -18.63 54.42 -5.64
C ASP A 137 -19.53 53.28 -6.12
N GLU A 138 -20.70 53.60 -6.68
CA GLU A 138 -21.57 52.59 -7.31
C GLU A 138 -20.88 51.90 -8.49
N THR A 139 -20.14 52.66 -9.30
CA THR A 139 -19.43 52.15 -10.47
C THR A 139 -18.27 51.25 -10.04
N LYS A 140 -17.50 51.62 -9.02
CA LYS A 140 -16.44 50.78 -8.43
C LYS A 140 -16.98 49.43 -7.96
N GLU A 141 -18.12 49.42 -7.26
CA GLU A 141 -18.72 48.17 -6.78
C GLU A 141 -19.25 47.31 -7.95
N ARG A 142 -19.87 47.92 -8.96
CA ARG A 142 -20.30 47.20 -10.19
C ARG A 142 -19.10 46.60 -10.92
N ILE A 143 -18.01 47.36 -11.09
CA ILE A 143 -16.76 46.89 -11.68
C ILE A 143 -16.22 45.70 -10.88
N ARG A 144 -16.20 45.79 -9.55
CA ARG A 144 -15.72 44.71 -8.67
C ARG A 144 -16.54 43.43 -8.85
N ILE A 145 -17.86 43.52 -8.85
CA ILE A 145 -18.75 42.35 -9.02
C ILE A 145 -18.55 41.69 -10.39
N VAL A 146 -18.49 42.50 -11.46
CA VAL A 146 -18.28 41.98 -12.83
C VAL A 146 -16.89 41.36 -12.94
N THR A 147 -15.86 42.03 -12.38
CA THR A 147 -14.49 41.52 -12.36
C THR A 147 -14.38 40.20 -11.62
N GLN A 148 -14.99 40.07 -10.44
CA GLN A 148 -14.99 38.83 -9.66
C GLN A 148 -15.70 37.68 -10.40
N SER A 149 -16.79 38.00 -11.11
CA SER A 149 -17.53 37.01 -11.91
C SER A 149 -16.71 36.53 -13.11
N LEU A 150 -16.02 37.45 -13.79
CA LEU A 150 -15.10 37.14 -14.88
C LEU A 150 -13.89 36.33 -14.37
N ASP A 151 -13.31 36.72 -13.25
CA ASP A 151 -12.18 36.01 -12.63
C ASP A 151 -12.57 34.60 -12.21
N HIS A 152 -13.79 34.37 -11.70
CA HIS A 152 -14.27 33.02 -11.41
C HIS A 152 -14.36 32.16 -12.68
N ILE A 153 -14.76 32.72 -13.82
CA ILE A 153 -14.80 31.99 -15.10
C ILE A 153 -13.36 31.64 -15.53
N LEU A 154 -12.43 32.58 -15.42
CA LEU A 154 -11.03 32.41 -15.80
C LEU A 154 -10.22 31.52 -14.84
N LYS A 155 -10.60 31.46 -13.56
CA LYS A 155 -9.91 30.66 -12.53
C LYS A 155 -10.03 29.16 -12.81
N LYS A 156 -11.22 28.70 -13.23
CA LYS A 156 -11.43 27.29 -13.60
C LYS A 156 -10.53 26.82 -14.74
N GLU A 157 -10.29 27.68 -15.74
CA GLU A 157 -9.32 27.42 -16.82
C GLU A 157 -7.89 27.31 -16.26
N THR A 158 -7.52 28.26 -15.41
CA THR A 158 -6.17 28.31 -14.83
C THR A 158 -5.89 27.06 -14.03
N GLU A 159 -6.86 26.58 -13.25
CA GLU A 159 -6.77 25.33 -12.48
C GLU A 159 -6.59 24.10 -13.39
N VAL A 160 -7.38 23.98 -14.46
CA VAL A 160 -7.23 22.86 -15.42
C VAL A 160 -5.85 22.90 -16.09
N ARG A 161 -5.37 24.08 -16.50
CA ARG A 161 -4.04 24.23 -17.11
C ARG A 161 -2.90 23.91 -16.13
N GLU A 162 -3.01 24.35 -14.88
CA GLU A 162 -2.03 24.06 -13.83
C GLU A 162 -1.95 22.57 -13.53
N GLN A 163 -3.10 21.91 -13.36
CA GLN A 163 -3.12 20.47 -13.10
C GLN A 163 -2.59 19.65 -14.30
N ALA A 164 -2.85 20.08 -15.53
CA ALA A 164 -2.29 19.45 -16.72
C ALA A 164 -0.77 19.62 -16.82
N ASN A 165 -0.24 20.79 -16.45
CA ASN A 165 1.22 21.01 -16.39
C ASN A 165 1.87 20.15 -15.31
N ALA A 166 1.26 20.03 -14.14
CA ALA A 166 1.75 19.14 -13.08
C ALA A 166 1.75 17.67 -13.53
N LEU A 167 0.73 17.25 -14.28
CA LEU A 167 0.66 15.91 -14.85
C LEU A 167 1.74 15.67 -15.92
N LYS A 168 2.02 16.66 -16.78
CA LYS A 168 3.14 16.61 -17.73
C LYS A 168 4.49 16.52 -17.04
N GLU A 169 4.69 17.24 -15.94
CA GLU A 169 5.92 17.15 -15.16
C GLU A 169 6.09 15.77 -14.54
N ARG A 170 5.03 15.21 -13.95
CA ARG A 170 5.01 13.82 -13.46
C ARG A 170 5.35 12.83 -14.56
N TYR A 171 4.68 12.91 -15.70
CA TYR A 171 4.97 12.07 -16.86
C TYR A 171 6.43 12.21 -17.32
N GLY A 172 6.96 13.43 -17.38
CA GLY A 172 8.37 13.69 -17.71
C GLY A 172 9.35 13.04 -16.74
N ASN A 173 9.03 13.02 -15.45
CA ASN A 173 9.84 12.32 -14.43
C ASN A 173 9.76 10.79 -14.60
N VAL A 174 8.57 10.23 -14.84
CA VAL A 174 8.38 8.80 -15.12
C VAL A 174 9.18 8.38 -16.37
N LYS A 175 9.13 9.19 -17.43
CA LYS A 175 9.89 8.97 -18.67
C LYS A 175 11.41 9.00 -18.44
N LYS A 176 11.91 9.90 -17.57
CA LYS A 176 13.33 9.92 -17.16
C LYS A 176 13.72 8.65 -16.42
N VAL A 177 12.97 8.27 -15.39
CA VAL A 177 13.23 7.06 -14.59
C VAL A 177 13.23 5.81 -15.47
N TYR A 178 12.32 5.74 -16.44
CA TYR A 178 12.28 4.67 -17.41
C TYR A 178 13.51 4.68 -18.34
N ASN A 179 13.89 5.83 -18.90
CA ASN A 179 15.06 5.94 -19.78
C ASN A 179 16.36 5.61 -19.06
N ASP A 180 16.52 6.03 -17.80
CA ASP A 180 17.70 5.75 -16.98
C ASP A 180 17.82 4.25 -16.67
N ASN A 181 16.70 3.53 -16.58
CA ASN A 181 16.63 2.10 -16.30
C ASN A 181 16.31 1.26 -17.55
N ARG A 182 16.43 1.82 -18.77
CA ARG A 182 16.01 1.17 -20.03
C ARG A 182 16.66 -0.20 -20.25
N SER A 183 17.90 -0.39 -19.78
CA SER A 183 18.61 -1.67 -19.84
C SER A 183 17.99 -2.79 -18.98
N SER A 184 17.26 -2.42 -17.92
CA SER A 184 16.67 -3.36 -16.97
C SER A 184 15.33 -3.92 -17.44
N TYR A 185 14.67 -3.27 -18.41
CA TYR A 185 13.34 -3.67 -18.91
C TYR A 185 13.38 -4.64 -20.10
N TYR A 186 14.58 -5.00 -20.60
CA TYR A 186 14.77 -5.95 -21.71
C TYR A 186 13.77 -5.75 -22.86
N SER A 187 12.92 -6.74 -23.18
CA SER A 187 11.98 -6.69 -24.30
C SER A 187 10.66 -5.97 -23.97
N ALA A 188 10.27 -5.83 -22.69
CA ALA A 188 9.11 -5.01 -22.29
C ALA A 188 9.33 -3.50 -22.54
N ALA A 189 10.56 -3.08 -22.88
CA ALA A 189 10.84 -1.71 -23.30
C ALA A 189 9.98 -1.29 -24.50
N GLU A 190 9.68 -2.19 -25.44
CA GLU A 190 8.86 -1.86 -26.61
C GLU A 190 7.38 -1.63 -26.24
N TYR A 191 6.86 -2.40 -25.28
CA TYR A 191 5.53 -2.18 -24.73
C TYR A 191 5.44 -0.87 -23.96
N ILE A 192 6.42 -0.58 -23.09
CA ILE A 192 6.45 0.66 -22.31
C ILE A 192 6.64 1.87 -23.24
N ASP A 193 7.49 1.78 -24.27
CA ASP A 193 7.65 2.83 -25.27
C ASP A 193 6.32 3.11 -26.00
N ASN A 194 5.59 2.07 -26.41
CA ASN A 194 4.28 2.24 -27.04
C ASN A 194 3.26 2.86 -26.09
N ALA A 195 3.22 2.42 -24.83
CA ALA A 195 2.32 2.98 -23.83
C ALA A 195 2.66 4.45 -23.51
N LEU A 196 3.94 4.81 -23.48
CA LEU A 196 4.41 6.19 -23.34
C LEU A 196 4.02 7.05 -24.55
N ASN A 197 4.10 6.52 -25.78
CA ASN A 197 3.67 7.22 -27.00
C ASN A 197 2.15 7.46 -27.00
N VAL A 198 1.35 6.47 -26.59
CA VAL A 198 -0.10 6.64 -26.44
C VAL A 198 -0.42 7.76 -25.46
N ILE A 199 0.31 7.87 -24.35
CA ILE A 199 0.12 9.00 -23.42
C ILE A 199 0.50 10.35 -24.07
N GLU A 200 1.55 10.41 -24.91
CA GLU A 200 1.90 11.63 -25.65
C GLU A 200 0.82 12.04 -26.66
N ASP A 201 0.21 11.07 -27.34
CA ASP A 201 -0.91 11.30 -28.24
C ASP A 201 -2.13 11.83 -27.46
N GLU A 202 -2.43 11.27 -26.28
CA GLU A 202 -3.52 11.77 -25.43
C GLU A 202 -3.24 13.17 -24.87
N PHE A 203 -1.98 13.51 -24.56
CA PHE A 203 -1.61 14.88 -24.23
C PHE A 203 -1.82 15.85 -25.40
N SER A 204 -1.60 15.39 -26.63
CA SER A 204 -1.86 16.18 -27.84
C SER A 204 -3.37 16.40 -28.04
N ASN A 205 -4.18 15.35 -27.86
CA ASN A 205 -5.65 15.45 -27.87
C ASN A 205 -6.14 16.44 -26.78
N PHE A 206 -5.57 16.37 -25.57
CA PHE A 206 -5.88 17.30 -24.49
C PHE A 206 -5.56 18.75 -24.87
N GLU A 207 -4.41 19.01 -25.52
CA GLU A 207 -4.07 20.35 -26.01
C GLU A 207 -5.07 20.85 -27.05
N GLU A 208 -5.49 19.98 -27.98
CA GLU A 208 -6.51 20.32 -28.97
C GLU A 208 -7.85 20.70 -28.30
N TRP A 209 -8.31 19.94 -27.30
CA TRP A 209 -9.51 20.29 -26.53
C TRP A 209 -9.36 21.59 -25.74
N MET A 210 -8.17 21.87 -25.20
CA MET A 210 -7.85 23.14 -24.55
C MET A 210 -7.85 24.31 -25.54
N PHE A 211 -7.35 24.13 -26.76
CA PHE A 211 -7.42 25.14 -27.84
C PHE A 211 -8.87 25.35 -28.31
N ALA A 212 -9.65 24.27 -28.41
CA ALA A 212 -11.08 24.31 -28.67
C ALA A 212 -11.90 24.84 -27.48
N SER A 213 -11.28 25.20 -26.34
CA SER A 213 -11.96 25.71 -25.14
C SER A 213 -13.05 24.79 -24.57
N GLU A 214 -12.99 23.49 -24.87
CA GLU A 214 -13.89 22.47 -24.34
C GLU A 214 -13.34 21.89 -23.03
N PHE A 215 -13.35 22.71 -21.97
CA PHE A 215 -12.71 22.37 -20.69
C PHE A 215 -13.31 21.17 -19.95
N ASN A 216 -14.60 20.88 -20.16
CA ASN A 216 -15.23 19.71 -19.53
C ASN A 216 -14.63 18.42 -20.11
N LYS A 217 -14.48 18.34 -21.44
CA LYS A 217 -13.83 17.20 -22.10
C LYS A 217 -12.33 17.16 -21.81
N ALA A 218 -11.67 18.31 -21.80
CA ALA A 218 -10.26 18.40 -21.43
C ALA A 218 -10.02 17.86 -20.01
N LYS A 219 -10.92 18.12 -19.06
CA LYS A 219 -10.84 17.58 -17.70
C LYS A 219 -11.05 16.06 -17.67
N GLU A 220 -11.99 15.52 -18.43
CA GLU A 220 -12.20 14.07 -18.54
C GLU A 220 -10.97 13.37 -19.15
N GLU A 221 -10.41 13.91 -20.23
CA GLU A 221 -9.17 13.40 -20.82
C GLU A 221 -7.99 13.53 -19.85
N GLN A 222 -7.92 14.61 -19.08
CA GLN A 222 -6.88 14.78 -18.06
C GLN A 222 -6.97 13.70 -16.95
N GLU A 223 -8.18 13.36 -16.48
CA GLU A 223 -8.38 12.29 -15.51
C GLU A 223 -7.98 10.92 -16.09
N LYS A 224 -8.28 10.69 -17.38
CA LYS A 224 -7.86 9.49 -18.10
C LYS A 224 -6.33 9.39 -18.22
N ILE A 225 -5.67 10.47 -18.63
CA ILE A 225 -4.20 10.56 -18.68
C ILE A 225 -3.61 10.33 -17.29
N SER A 226 -4.20 10.88 -16.23
CA SER A 226 -3.72 10.65 -14.86
C SER A 226 -3.72 9.17 -14.50
N LYS A 227 -4.81 8.45 -14.78
CA LYS A 227 -4.89 7.00 -14.53
C LYS A 227 -3.86 6.21 -15.35
N MET A 228 -3.66 6.58 -16.62
CA MET A 228 -2.65 5.94 -17.47
C MET A 228 -1.22 6.19 -16.96
N VAL A 229 -0.91 7.42 -16.52
CA VAL A 229 0.39 7.77 -15.94
C VAL A 229 0.63 7.00 -14.63
N ASP A 230 -0.38 6.89 -13.77
CA ASP A 230 -0.28 6.14 -12.52
C ASP A 230 -0.10 4.64 -12.76
N ASP A 231 -0.84 4.06 -13.72
CA ASP A 231 -0.71 2.65 -14.12
C ASP A 231 0.68 2.36 -14.68
N ILE A 232 1.16 3.17 -15.65
CA ILE A 232 2.52 3.02 -16.20
C ILE A 232 3.58 3.23 -15.12
N SER A 233 3.41 4.19 -14.22
CA SER A 233 4.36 4.41 -13.13
C SER A 233 4.44 3.20 -12.19
N SER A 234 3.32 2.54 -11.89
CA SER A 234 3.30 1.33 -11.06
C SER A 234 4.00 0.16 -11.75
N LYS A 235 3.75 -0.01 -13.06
CA LYS A 235 4.37 -1.05 -13.89
C LYS A 235 5.87 -0.84 -14.01
N ILE A 236 6.33 0.40 -14.26
CA ILE A 236 7.76 0.75 -14.30
C ILE A 236 8.46 0.42 -12.97
N ALA A 237 7.80 0.64 -11.83
CA ALA A 237 8.38 0.33 -10.53
C ALA A 237 8.48 -1.19 -10.25
N ALA A 238 7.50 -1.98 -10.70
CA ALA A 238 7.43 -3.42 -10.41
C ALA A 238 8.20 -4.28 -11.43
N CYS A 239 8.30 -3.84 -12.68
CA CYS A 239 8.99 -4.51 -13.78
C CYS A 239 10.39 -5.07 -13.43
N PRO A 240 11.31 -4.30 -12.81
CA PRO A 240 12.66 -4.79 -12.54
C PRO A 240 12.65 -6.01 -11.61
N GLY A 241 11.78 -6.01 -10.60
CA GLY A 241 11.64 -7.13 -9.66
C GLY A 241 11.09 -8.39 -10.32
N TYR A 242 10.12 -8.26 -11.23
CA TYR A 242 9.58 -9.41 -11.96
C TYR A 242 10.61 -10.01 -12.93
N TYR A 243 11.39 -9.18 -13.63
CA TYR A 243 12.45 -9.68 -14.50
C TYR A 243 13.58 -10.34 -13.72
N GLU A 244 13.96 -9.79 -12.56
CA GLU A 244 14.95 -10.42 -11.67
C GLU A 244 14.47 -11.78 -11.16
N LYS A 245 13.20 -11.87 -10.73
CA LYS A 245 12.59 -13.12 -10.30
C LYS A 245 12.55 -14.15 -11.43
N ALA A 246 12.09 -13.75 -12.62
CA ALA A 246 11.94 -14.63 -13.78
C ALA A 246 13.26 -15.10 -14.39
N LYS A 247 14.29 -14.24 -14.47
CA LYS A 247 15.56 -14.56 -15.15
C LYS A 247 16.68 -15.05 -14.23
N VAL A 248 16.66 -14.69 -12.95
CA VAL A 248 17.76 -15.00 -12.02
C VAL A 248 17.31 -15.93 -10.92
N VAL A 249 16.23 -15.59 -10.21
CA VAL A 249 15.84 -16.33 -8.99
C VAL A 249 15.23 -17.69 -9.32
N LEU A 250 14.20 -17.74 -10.17
CA LEU A 250 13.50 -18.99 -10.50
C LEU A 250 14.39 -19.97 -11.27
N PRO A 251 15.19 -19.56 -12.28
CA PRO A 251 16.11 -20.47 -12.96
C PRO A 251 17.19 -21.01 -12.03
N ARG A 252 17.71 -20.20 -11.11
CA ARG A 252 18.69 -20.66 -10.11
C ARG A 252 18.08 -21.65 -9.12
N ALA A 253 16.86 -21.40 -8.64
CA ALA A 253 16.15 -22.35 -7.79
C ALA A 253 15.91 -23.68 -8.53
N LEU A 254 15.57 -23.62 -9.82
CA LEU A 254 15.42 -24.82 -10.66
C LEU A 254 16.76 -25.56 -10.86
N GLU A 255 17.87 -24.85 -11.03
CA GLU A 255 19.22 -25.45 -11.10
C GLU A 255 19.61 -26.13 -9.78
N GLU A 256 19.28 -25.53 -8.64
CA GLU A 256 19.50 -26.14 -7.32
C GLU A 256 18.69 -27.44 -7.17
N VAL A 257 17.41 -27.44 -7.57
CA VAL A 257 16.58 -28.65 -7.61
C VAL A 257 17.19 -29.71 -8.54
N LYS A 258 17.60 -29.35 -9.77
CA LYS A 258 18.30 -30.25 -10.69
C LYS A 258 19.60 -30.82 -10.09
N ALA A 259 20.34 -30.02 -9.32
CA ALA A 259 21.57 -30.47 -8.66
C ALA A 259 21.26 -31.49 -7.55
N THR A 260 20.23 -31.25 -6.73
CA THR A 260 19.78 -32.21 -5.71
C THR A 260 19.29 -33.52 -6.34
N MET A 261 18.60 -33.46 -7.47
CA MET A 261 18.20 -34.65 -8.23
C MET A 261 19.39 -35.47 -8.73
N LYS A 262 20.38 -34.82 -9.35
CA LYS A 262 21.60 -35.51 -9.80
C LYS A 262 22.37 -36.16 -8.66
N GLN A 263 22.37 -35.54 -7.48
CA GLN A 263 22.97 -36.15 -6.28
C GLN A 263 22.21 -37.42 -5.86
N MET A 264 20.87 -37.41 -5.93
CA MET A 264 20.06 -38.59 -5.60
C MET A 264 20.18 -39.72 -6.64
N GLU A 265 20.30 -39.39 -7.93
CA GLU A 265 20.62 -40.38 -8.97
C GLU A 265 21.98 -41.05 -8.71
N LEU A 266 22.98 -40.29 -8.26
CA LEU A 266 24.29 -40.83 -7.87
C LEU A 266 24.20 -41.70 -6.61
N GLU A 267 23.29 -41.37 -5.69
CA GLU A 267 22.96 -42.17 -4.50
C GLU A 267 22.08 -43.40 -4.83
N LYS A 268 21.72 -43.61 -6.11
CA LYS A 268 20.86 -44.69 -6.65
C LYS A 268 19.41 -44.69 -6.12
N ILE A 269 18.89 -43.53 -5.76
CA ILE A 269 17.48 -43.37 -5.40
C ILE A 269 16.70 -43.23 -6.71
N ASP A 270 15.82 -44.19 -7.02
CA ASP A 270 15.02 -44.13 -8.25
C ASP A 270 13.84 -43.17 -8.08
N LEU A 271 13.97 -41.99 -8.69
CA LEU A 271 12.95 -40.93 -8.67
C LEU A 271 11.99 -41.03 -9.86
N SER A 272 12.02 -42.14 -10.61
CA SER A 272 11.22 -42.34 -11.83
C SER A 272 9.72 -42.09 -11.64
N TYR A 273 9.18 -42.32 -10.44
CA TYR A 273 7.78 -42.06 -10.11
C TYR A 273 7.40 -40.56 -10.06
N LEU A 274 8.33 -39.68 -9.67
CA LEU A 274 8.04 -38.25 -9.53
C LEU A 274 7.97 -37.52 -10.89
N GLU A 275 8.31 -38.22 -11.98
CA GLU A 275 8.56 -37.69 -13.33
C GLU A 275 9.23 -36.31 -13.30
N PRO A 276 10.35 -36.18 -12.59
CA PRO A 276 10.86 -34.87 -12.25
C PRO A 276 11.39 -34.11 -13.49
N GLU A 277 11.80 -34.83 -14.54
CA GLU A 277 12.10 -34.23 -15.85
C GLU A 277 10.86 -33.62 -16.53
N GLN A 278 9.68 -34.24 -16.42
CA GLN A 278 8.45 -33.67 -16.99
C GLN A 278 8.02 -32.42 -16.22
N LYS A 279 8.10 -32.45 -14.89
CA LYS A 279 7.78 -31.29 -14.03
C LYS A 279 8.76 -30.14 -14.28
N ILE A 280 10.05 -30.42 -14.41
CA ILE A 280 11.07 -29.42 -14.77
C ILE A 280 10.78 -28.82 -16.15
N ASN A 281 10.50 -29.66 -17.16
CA ASN A 281 10.17 -29.17 -18.50
C ASN A 281 8.86 -28.34 -18.50
N ALA A 282 7.88 -28.70 -17.67
CA ALA A 282 6.66 -27.93 -17.51
C ALA A 282 6.94 -26.56 -16.88
N ILE A 283 7.80 -26.51 -15.85
CA ILE A 283 8.25 -25.27 -15.20
C ILE A 283 9.05 -24.40 -16.18
N GLU A 284 9.96 -24.97 -16.98
CA GLU A 284 10.71 -24.21 -18.00
C GLU A 284 9.80 -23.63 -19.08
N ASN A 285 8.84 -24.42 -19.58
CA ASN A 285 7.85 -23.94 -20.53
C ASN A 285 6.93 -22.85 -19.91
N ALA A 286 6.58 -22.98 -18.63
CA ALA A 286 5.81 -21.98 -17.90
C ALA A 286 6.61 -20.68 -17.70
N LEU A 287 7.91 -20.78 -17.37
CA LEU A 287 8.83 -19.65 -17.29
C LEU A 287 8.96 -18.93 -18.64
N GLU A 288 9.13 -19.67 -19.74
CA GLU A 288 9.25 -19.09 -21.08
C GLU A 288 7.95 -18.37 -21.51
N LYS A 289 6.79 -18.98 -21.23
CA LYS A 289 5.49 -18.33 -21.42
C LYS A 289 5.32 -17.08 -20.56
N THR A 290 5.75 -17.13 -19.31
CA THR A 290 5.67 -16.00 -18.37
C THR A 290 6.58 -14.84 -18.81
N ILE A 291 7.77 -15.15 -19.36
CA ILE A 291 8.65 -14.16 -19.98
C ILE A 291 7.96 -13.52 -21.20
N SER A 292 7.27 -14.30 -22.03
CA SER A 292 6.49 -13.75 -23.15
C SER A 292 5.31 -12.88 -22.71
N LEU A 293 4.70 -13.19 -21.55
CA LEU A 293 3.62 -12.40 -20.95
C LEU A 293 4.13 -11.08 -20.35
N LEU A 294 5.32 -11.11 -19.75
CA LEU A 294 6.05 -9.91 -19.31
C LEU A 294 6.40 -9.01 -20.50
N ASP A 295 6.87 -9.61 -21.60
CA ASP A 295 7.23 -8.89 -22.82
C ASP A 295 6.00 -8.26 -23.51
N THR A 296 4.81 -8.86 -23.36
CA THR A 296 3.53 -8.32 -23.88
C THR A 296 2.83 -7.34 -22.94
N GLY A 297 3.39 -7.08 -21.74
CA GLY A 297 2.94 -6.03 -20.82
C GLY A 297 1.79 -6.42 -19.87
N ASN A 298 1.48 -7.71 -19.73
CA ASN A 298 0.46 -8.18 -18.80
C ASN A 298 1.08 -8.58 -17.44
N PHE A 299 1.48 -7.56 -16.68
CA PHE A 299 2.25 -7.73 -15.43
C PHE A 299 1.47 -8.42 -14.31
N ASP A 300 0.14 -8.26 -14.25
CA ASP A 300 -0.68 -8.91 -13.21
C ASP A 300 -0.71 -10.43 -13.40
N GLN A 301 -1.03 -10.88 -14.62
CA GLN A 301 -1.02 -12.32 -14.95
C GLN A 301 0.38 -12.92 -14.88
N ALA A 302 1.41 -12.13 -15.21
CA ALA A 302 2.78 -12.57 -15.06
C ALA A 302 3.20 -12.71 -13.58
N SER A 303 2.73 -11.83 -12.69
CA SER A 303 3.01 -11.94 -11.26
C SER A 303 2.41 -13.21 -10.68
N ASP A 304 1.12 -13.47 -10.94
CA ASP A 304 0.44 -14.67 -10.46
C ASP A 304 1.13 -15.93 -11.00
N ALA A 305 1.50 -15.95 -12.28
CA ALA A 305 2.23 -17.07 -12.87
C ALA A 305 3.63 -17.26 -12.26
N LEU A 306 4.35 -16.18 -11.92
CA LEU A 306 5.66 -16.28 -11.24
C LEU A 306 5.54 -16.83 -9.81
N ASP A 307 4.45 -16.52 -9.12
CA ASP A 307 4.17 -17.05 -7.78
C ASP A 307 3.77 -18.52 -7.85
N GLU A 308 2.88 -18.90 -8.78
CA GLU A 308 2.54 -20.31 -9.04
C GLU A 308 3.77 -21.15 -9.40
N ILE A 309 4.65 -20.63 -10.27
CA ILE A 309 5.92 -21.30 -10.61
C ILE A 309 6.81 -21.44 -9.38
N GLY A 310 6.88 -20.41 -8.53
CA GLY A 310 7.62 -20.47 -7.26
C GLY A 310 7.09 -21.56 -6.34
N ASP A 311 5.78 -21.65 -6.17
CA ASP A 311 5.12 -22.66 -5.35
C ASP A 311 5.33 -24.08 -5.92
N HIS A 312 5.29 -24.23 -7.24
CA HIS A 312 5.59 -25.50 -7.90
C HIS A 312 7.04 -25.95 -7.71
N ILE A 313 8.01 -25.03 -7.73
CA ILE A 313 9.42 -25.34 -7.45
C ILE A 313 9.60 -25.76 -6.00
N LEU A 314 8.97 -25.05 -5.05
CA LEU A 314 9.03 -25.39 -3.62
C LEU A 314 8.39 -26.75 -3.34
N ALA A 315 7.22 -27.03 -3.93
CA ALA A 315 6.56 -28.33 -3.80
C ALA A 315 7.44 -29.47 -4.35
N LEU A 316 8.08 -29.26 -5.51
CA LEU A 316 9.00 -30.23 -6.08
C LEU A 316 10.23 -30.45 -5.19
N GLN A 317 10.77 -29.38 -4.59
CA GLN A 317 11.89 -29.48 -3.67
C GLN A 317 11.51 -30.24 -2.38
N ASP A 318 10.34 -29.96 -1.80
CA ASP A 318 9.84 -30.66 -0.63
C ASP A 318 9.58 -32.15 -0.91
N ASP A 319 8.96 -32.47 -2.06
CA ASP A 319 8.75 -33.86 -2.50
C ASP A 319 10.08 -34.63 -2.57
N ILE A 320 11.10 -34.00 -3.16
CA ILE A 320 12.46 -34.53 -3.29
C ILE A 320 13.12 -34.76 -1.91
N LEU A 321 13.03 -33.77 -1.01
CA LEU A 321 13.63 -33.86 0.31
C LEU A 321 12.95 -34.93 1.17
N ASN A 322 11.63 -35.05 1.06
CA ASN A 322 10.86 -36.09 1.75
C ASN A 322 11.25 -37.48 1.26
N GLU A 323 11.44 -37.67 -0.05
CA GLU A 323 11.90 -38.95 -0.61
C GLU A 323 13.32 -39.28 -0.13
N LYS A 324 14.23 -38.29 -0.09
CA LYS A 324 15.58 -38.48 0.46
C LYS A 324 15.56 -38.88 1.93
N HIS A 325 14.78 -38.17 2.76
CA HIS A 325 14.61 -38.51 4.17
C HIS A 325 14.03 -39.91 4.35
N ALA A 326 13.06 -40.29 3.51
CA ALA A 326 12.47 -41.60 3.55
C ALA A 326 13.49 -42.70 3.19
N TYR A 327 14.29 -42.46 2.16
CA TYR A 327 15.35 -43.38 1.75
C TYR A 327 16.43 -43.55 2.83
N ASP A 328 16.92 -42.45 3.40
CA ASP A 328 17.93 -42.48 4.48
C ASP A 328 17.42 -43.20 5.73
N GLU A 329 16.14 -43.03 6.09
CA GLU A 329 15.53 -43.70 7.24
C GLU A 329 15.41 -45.21 7.03
N ILE A 330 15.04 -45.64 5.82
CA ILE A 330 15.02 -47.08 5.49
C ILE A 330 16.46 -47.61 5.49
N HIS A 331 17.37 -47.06 4.69
CA HIS A 331 18.72 -47.63 4.56
C HIS A 331 19.55 -47.57 5.85
N GLY A 332 19.36 -46.55 6.69
CA GLY A 332 20.07 -46.41 7.96
C GLY A 332 19.60 -47.38 9.05
N ASN A 333 18.28 -47.61 9.16
CA ASN A 333 17.72 -48.43 10.24
C ASN A 333 17.43 -49.88 9.85
N LEU A 334 17.38 -50.21 8.55
CA LEU A 334 16.98 -51.54 8.08
C LEU A 334 17.91 -52.64 8.61
N GLU A 335 19.23 -52.43 8.62
CA GLU A 335 20.18 -53.44 9.08
C GLU A 335 20.06 -53.70 10.59
N GLU A 336 19.76 -52.64 11.35
CA GLU A 336 19.54 -52.72 12.80
C GLU A 336 18.24 -53.45 13.14
N THR A 337 17.11 -53.11 12.52
CA THR A 337 15.82 -53.80 12.75
C THR A 337 15.81 -55.24 12.26
N LEU A 338 16.50 -55.55 11.15
CA LEU A 338 16.72 -56.92 10.71
C LEU A 338 17.47 -57.73 11.77
N SER A 339 18.51 -57.14 12.37
CA SER A 339 19.29 -57.80 13.43
C SER A 339 18.49 -58.02 14.73
N VAL A 340 17.61 -57.08 15.10
CA VAL A 340 16.77 -57.17 16.30
C VAL A 340 15.80 -58.35 16.18
N VAL A 341 15.22 -58.58 15.00
CA VAL A 341 14.29 -59.71 14.77
C VAL A 341 15.00 -61.05 14.92
N ASP A 342 16.23 -61.17 14.41
CA ASP A 342 17.06 -62.37 14.58
C ASP A 342 17.48 -62.55 16.05
N GLN A 343 17.73 -61.47 16.77
CA GLN A 343 18.07 -61.50 18.19
C GLN A 343 16.88 -61.93 19.06
N ILE A 344 15.67 -61.46 18.76
CA ILE A 344 14.43 -61.91 19.41
C ILE A 344 14.22 -63.43 19.21
N GLU A 345 14.53 -63.97 18.02
CA GLU A 345 14.43 -65.42 17.79
C GLU A 345 15.39 -66.21 18.70
N VAL A 346 16.62 -65.74 18.87
CA VAL A 346 17.59 -66.37 19.77
C VAL A 346 17.08 -66.31 21.22
N GLU A 347 16.61 -65.15 21.68
CA GLU A 347 16.07 -65.01 23.04
C GLU A 347 14.84 -65.89 23.25
N LEU A 348 13.94 -66.00 22.27
CA LEU A 348 12.75 -66.82 22.38
C LEU A 348 13.11 -68.31 22.45
N LYS A 349 14.10 -68.77 21.67
CA LYS A 349 14.64 -70.14 21.77
C LYS A 349 15.30 -70.41 23.13
N GLU A 350 16.05 -69.45 23.67
CA GLU A 350 16.63 -69.56 25.01
C GLU A 350 15.54 -69.68 26.09
N ILE A 351 14.50 -68.85 26.02
CA ILE A 351 13.38 -68.88 26.97
C ILE A 351 12.63 -70.21 26.87
N VAL A 352 12.42 -70.75 25.66
CA VAL A 352 11.79 -72.07 25.46
C VAL A 352 12.65 -73.18 26.07
N ASN A 353 13.97 -73.15 25.88
CA ASN A 353 14.89 -74.13 26.49
C ASN A 353 14.97 -74.02 28.02
N LEU A 354 14.94 -72.80 28.56
CA LEU A 354 14.86 -72.58 30.00
C LEU A 354 13.52 -73.09 30.55
N TYR A 355 12.42 -72.87 29.81
CA TYR A 355 11.12 -73.37 30.17
C TYR A 355 11.07 -74.91 30.16
N THR A 356 11.58 -75.60 29.13
CA THR A 356 11.57 -77.08 29.10
C THR A 356 12.36 -77.69 30.26
N ASN A 357 13.49 -77.09 30.65
CA ASN A 357 14.27 -77.52 31.80
C ASN A 357 13.57 -77.29 33.16
N ILE A 358 12.67 -76.30 33.24
CA ILE A 358 11.97 -75.91 34.47
C ILE A 358 10.53 -76.48 34.52
N LYS A 359 9.96 -76.87 33.37
CA LYS A 359 8.59 -77.37 33.17
C LYS A 359 8.28 -78.60 34.03
N ASP A 360 9.24 -79.51 34.20
CA ASP A 360 9.05 -80.71 35.03
C ASP A 360 9.08 -80.39 36.54
N ARG A 361 9.57 -79.22 36.95
CA ARG A 361 9.69 -78.81 38.36
C ARG A 361 8.57 -77.90 38.83
N PHE A 362 8.04 -77.07 37.95
CA PHE A 362 6.93 -76.17 38.24
C PHE A 362 5.69 -76.70 37.54
N GLY A 363 4.78 -77.31 38.31
CA GLY A 363 3.40 -77.49 37.89
C GLY A 363 2.68 -76.13 37.78
N LEU A 364 3.13 -75.29 36.86
CA LEU A 364 2.54 -74.00 36.49
C LEU A 364 1.86 -74.14 35.13
N GLU A 365 0.79 -73.36 34.96
CA GLU A 365 -0.11 -73.29 33.79
C GLU A 365 0.60 -73.41 32.44
N ASP A 366 -0.09 -73.95 31.45
CA ASP A 366 0.41 -74.20 30.09
C ASP A 366 0.89 -72.90 29.38
N TRP A 367 2.12 -72.46 29.63
CA TRP A 367 2.78 -71.41 28.83
C TRP A 367 3.03 -71.88 27.40
N THR A 368 2.80 -73.17 27.11
CA THR A 368 2.81 -73.78 25.79
C THR A 368 1.96 -72.98 24.78
N GLN A 369 0.78 -72.49 25.17
CA GLN A 369 -0.04 -71.64 24.30
C GLN A 369 0.57 -70.26 24.04
N ARG A 370 1.22 -69.65 25.05
CA ARG A 370 1.88 -68.34 24.91
C ARG A 370 3.11 -68.42 24.00
N PHE A 371 3.90 -69.50 24.12
CA PHE A 371 5.01 -69.74 23.20
C PHE A 371 4.53 -70.03 21.78
N MET A 372 3.39 -70.71 21.62
CA MET A 372 2.81 -70.97 20.30
C MET A 372 2.37 -69.67 19.62
N LEU A 373 1.66 -68.79 20.35
CA LEU A 373 1.27 -67.46 19.87
C LEU A 373 2.47 -66.58 19.56
N ALA A 374 3.50 -66.57 20.42
CA ALA A 374 4.71 -65.80 20.19
C ALA A 374 5.50 -66.30 18.97
N ASN A 375 5.51 -67.61 18.71
CA ASN A 375 6.18 -68.18 17.54
C ASN A 375 5.39 -67.92 16.25
N GLU A 376 4.05 -67.88 16.32
CA GLU A 376 3.19 -67.46 15.22
C GLU A 376 3.39 -65.97 14.88
N GLN A 377 3.46 -65.11 15.90
CA GLN A 377 3.82 -63.70 15.75
C GLN A 377 5.22 -63.52 15.14
N LEU A 378 6.24 -64.25 15.61
CA LEU A 378 7.58 -64.25 15.01
C LEU A 378 7.56 -64.67 13.53
N THR A 379 6.74 -65.66 13.18
CA THR A 379 6.61 -66.12 11.79
C THR A 379 5.92 -65.07 10.92
N SER A 380 4.94 -64.35 11.47
CA SER A 380 4.27 -63.24 10.78
C SER A 380 5.22 -62.05 10.56
N LEU A 381 6.03 -61.70 11.56
CA LEU A 381 7.07 -60.68 11.46
C LEU A 381 8.14 -61.07 10.44
N LYS A 382 8.58 -62.33 10.40
CA LYS A 382 9.51 -62.81 9.36
C LYS A 382 8.92 -62.73 7.95
N LYS A 383 7.64 -63.05 7.78
CA LYS A 383 6.97 -62.88 6.47
C LYS A 383 6.90 -61.40 6.06
N LYS A 384 6.56 -60.51 7.01
CA LYS A 384 6.55 -59.05 6.78
C LYS A 384 7.95 -58.52 6.45
N ARG A 385 8.98 -59.02 7.15
CA ARG A 385 10.40 -58.75 6.86
C ARG A 385 10.76 -59.16 5.44
N ASP A 386 10.46 -60.40 5.07
CA ASP A 386 10.81 -60.92 3.75
C ASP A 386 10.01 -60.21 2.64
N SER A 387 8.76 -59.76 2.90
CA SER A 387 8.05 -58.89 1.97
C SER A 387 8.69 -57.51 1.85
N ILE A 388 9.09 -56.86 2.94
CA ILE A 388 9.77 -55.56 2.91
C ILE A 388 11.11 -55.67 2.16
N VAL A 389 11.88 -56.73 2.40
CA VAL A 389 13.15 -56.99 1.70
C VAL A 389 12.94 -57.30 0.21
N ASN A 390 11.85 -57.98 -0.15
CA ASN A 390 11.53 -58.23 -1.56
C ASN A 390 10.99 -56.98 -2.26
N LEU A 391 10.24 -56.14 -1.54
CA LEU A 391 9.77 -54.84 -2.03
C LEU A 391 10.93 -53.84 -2.18
N LEU A 392 11.93 -53.89 -1.30
CA LEU A 392 13.19 -53.13 -1.44
C LEU A 392 14.07 -53.60 -2.61
N LYS A 393 13.87 -54.82 -3.11
CA LYS A 393 14.60 -55.38 -4.26
C LYS A 393 13.87 -55.19 -5.58
N ASN A 394 12.55 -55.05 -5.53
CA ASN A 394 11.73 -54.71 -6.67
C ASN A 394 11.49 -53.20 -6.59
N ASP A 395 12.39 -52.42 -7.19
CA ASP A 395 12.47 -50.94 -7.23
C ASP A 395 11.20 -50.20 -7.74
N GLU A 396 9.99 -50.78 -7.65
CA GLU A 396 8.75 -50.27 -8.25
C GLU A 396 7.81 -49.54 -7.27
N GLN A 397 8.11 -49.46 -5.96
CA GLN A 397 7.25 -48.77 -4.97
C GLN A 397 7.93 -47.60 -4.26
N THR A 398 7.12 -46.60 -3.90
CA THR A 398 7.50 -45.33 -3.28
C THR A 398 8.24 -45.52 -1.95
N SER A 399 9.39 -44.86 -1.75
CA SER A 399 10.13 -44.99 -0.49
C SER A 399 9.33 -44.45 0.69
N VAL A 400 8.48 -43.43 0.49
CA VAL A 400 7.59 -42.88 1.54
C VAL A 400 6.52 -43.89 2.01
N GLU A 401 5.88 -44.63 1.10
CA GLU A 401 4.88 -45.62 1.48
C GLU A 401 5.55 -46.86 2.11
N LEU A 402 6.74 -47.20 1.63
CA LEU A 402 7.61 -48.19 2.25
C LEU A 402 8.08 -47.77 3.65
N VAL A 403 8.36 -46.47 3.89
CA VAL A 403 8.68 -45.95 5.24
C VAL A 403 7.49 -46.11 6.18
N HIS A 404 6.27 -45.82 5.74
CA HIS A 404 5.10 -46.00 6.60
C HIS A 404 4.94 -47.46 7.02
N GLN A 405 5.04 -48.39 6.07
CA GLN A 405 4.99 -49.83 6.37
C GLN A 405 6.18 -50.28 7.24
N TYR A 406 7.35 -49.71 7.02
CA TYR A 406 8.56 -49.98 7.78
C TYR A 406 8.50 -49.45 9.23
N ARG A 407 7.90 -48.27 9.45
CA ARG A 407 7.67 -47.71 10.79
C ARG A 407 6.66 -48.54 11.58
N GLU A 408 5.55 -48.95 10.95
CA GLU A 408 4.60 -49.87 11.57
C GLU A 408 5.27 -51.20 11.94
N TYR A 409 6.06 -51.76 11.03
CA TYR A 409 6.83 -52.97 11.29
C TYR A 409 7.83 -52.80 12.44
N THR A 410 8.56 -51.68 12.49
CA THR A 410 9.54 -51.40 13.55
C THR A 410 8.85 -51.29 14.91
N GLN A 411 7.70 -50.63 14.99
CA GLN A 411 6.90 -50.56 16.21
C GLN A 411 6.40 -51.94 16.66
N GLU A 412 5.90 -52.76 15.73
CA GLU A 412 5.49 -54.14 16.03
C GLU A 412 6.67 -54.99 16.55
N VAL A 413 7.86 -54.80 16.00
CA VAL A 413 9.09 -55.49 16.44
C VAL A 413 9.50 -55.04 17.85
N GLU A 414 9.44 -53.74 18.15
CA GLU A 414 9.75 -53.23 19.50
C GLU A 414 8.75 -53.71 20.55
N GLU A 415 7.45 -53.67 20.25
CA GLU A 415 6.41 -54.18 21.15
C GLU A 415 6.60 -55.68 21.41
N PHE A 416 6.92 -56.46 20.37
CA PHE A 416 7.21 -57.88 20.51
C PHE A 416 8.50 -58.13 21.30
N HIS A 417 9.56 -57.36 21.07
CA HIS A 417 10.80 -57.44 21.84
C HIS A 417 10.55 -57.18 23.34
N ALA A 418 9.74 -56.17 23.67
CA ALA A 418 9.36 -55.88 25.05
C ALA A 418 8.58 -57.04 25.70
N GLN A 419 7.65 -57.68 24.97
CA GLN A 419 6.92 -58.85 25.45
C GLN A 419 7.84 -60.04 25.73
N VAL A 420 8.78 -60.33 24.81
CA VAL A 420 9.76 -61.42 24.98
C VAL A 420 10.69 -61.15 26.17
N LYS A 421 11.10 -59.89 26.37
CA LYS A 421 11.92 -59.47 27.51
C LYS A 421 11.18 -59.60 28.84
N ASP A 422 9.89 -59.23 28.90
CA ASP A 422 9.04 -59.44 30.10
C ASP A 422 8.87 -60.94 30.41
N MET A 423 8.67 -61.77 29.38
CA MET A 423 8.64 -63.24 29.55
C MET A 423 9.95 -63.77 30.11
N LYS A 424 11.10 -63.31 29.60
CA LYS A 424 12.43 -63.67 30.09
C LYS A 424 12.60 -63.27 31.56
N GLN A 425 12.20 -62.06 31.92
CA GLN A 425 12.30 -61.54 33.28
C GLN A 425 11.44 -62.33 34.27
N LYS A 426 10.20 -62.66 33.89
CA LYS A 426 9.31 -63.50 34.73
C LYS A 426 9.88 -64.90 34.96
N LEU A 427 10.47 -65.51 33.93
CA LEU A 427 11.01 -66.86 34.01
C LEU A 427 12.32 -66.91 34.83
N VAL A 428 13.21 -65.94 34.65
CA VAL A 428 14.43 -65.78 35.47
C VAL A 428 14.09 -65.44 36.92
N GLY A 429 13.09 -64.58 37.15
CA GLY A 429 12.58 -64.26 38.48
C GLY A 429 12.09 -65.50 39.22
N ALA A 430 11.23 -66.30 38.57
CA ALA A 430 10.72 -67.55 39.13
C ALA A 430 11.84 -68.56 39.48
N SER A 431 12.86 -68.69 38.61
CA SER A 431 14.02 -69.55 38.85
C SER A 431 14.88 -69.08 40.04
N SER A 432 15.09 -67.76 40.17
CA SER A 432 15.80 -67.17 41.30
C SER A 432 15.05 -67.39 42.63
N ASP A 433 13.73 -67.21 42.62
CA ASP A 433 12.88 -67.44 43.78
C ASP A 433 12.86 -68.92 44.19
N GLU A 434 12.91 -69.87 43.25
CA GLU A 434 13.09 -71.30 43.55
C GLU A 434 14.41 -71.55 44.29
N SER A 435 15.53 -71.01 43.78
CA SER A 435 16.84 -71.14 44.41
C SER A 435 16.85 -70.57 45.83
N ARG A 436 16.16 -69.44 46.03
CA ARG A 436 16.01 -68.80 47.35
C ARG A 436 15.14 -69.63 48.28
N ALA A 437 14.00 -70.15 47.81
CA ALA A 437 13.11 -71.02 48.57
C ALA A 437 13.81 -72.33 48.96
N LYS A 438 14.59 -72.96 48.07
CA LYS A 438 15.41 -74.14 48.37
C LYS A 438 16.44 -73.86 49.47
N LYS A 439 17.14 -72.73 49.40
CA LYS A 439 18.08 -72.31 50.45
C LYS A 439 17.37 -72.09 51.79
N GLN A 440 16.17 -71.52 51.79
CA GLN A 440 15.36 -71.35 53.00
C GLN A 440 14.86 -72.69 53.56
N LEU A 441 14.45 -73.62 52.71
CA LEU A 441 13.99 -74.95 53.12
C LEU A 441 15.14 -75.77 53.73
N ILE A 442 16.34 -75.71 53.15
CA ILE A 442 17.55 -76.33 53.74
C ILE A 442 17.86 -75.71 55.11
N LYS A 443 17.77 -74.38 55.25
CA LYS A 443 17.92 -73.70 56.55
C LYS A 443 16.88 -74.17 57.56
N LEU A 444 15.61 -74.29 57.17
CA LEU A 444 14.54 -74.79 58.04
C LEU A 444 14.77 -76.24 58.44
N GLN A 445 15.24 -77.10 57.54
CA GLN A 445 15.58 -78.50 57.85
C GLN A 445 16.75 -78.60 58.84
N LEU A 446 17.78 -77.76 58.69
CA LEU A 446 18.89 -77.66 59.63
C LEU A 446 18.41 -77.27 61.03
N ILE A 447 17.60 -76.21 61.11
CA ILE A 447 16.99 -75.75 62.38
C ILE A 447 16.12 -76.85 62.99
N LEU A 448 15.29 -77.53 62.20
CA LEU A 448 14.43 -78.61 62.68
C LEU A 448 15.24 -79.79 63.26
N ASN A 449 16.34 -80.18 62.60
CA ASN A 449 17.22 -81.22 63.08
C ASN A 449 17.98 -80.81 64.35
N GLU A 450 18.41 -79.56 64.44
CA GLU A 450 19.05 -79.00 65.64
C GLU A 450 18.07 -78.98 66.83
N VAL A 451 16.83 -78.56 66.61
CA VAL A 451 15.77 -78.60 67.63
C VAL A 451 15.46 -80.04 68.04
N ARG A 452 15.39 -81.00 67.10
CA ARG A 452 15.21 -82.42 67.40
C ARG A 452 16.35 -82.98 68.25
N LEU A 453 17.60 -82.72 67.87
CA LEU A 453 18.78 -83.12 68.65
C LEU A 453 18.71 -82.53 70.06
N SER A 454 18.45 -81.23 70.17
CA SER A 454 18.32 -80.53 71.47
C SER A 454 17.20 -81.08 72.35
N ALA A 455 16.07 -81.49 71.76
CA ALA A 455 14.98 -82.14 72.49
C ALA A 455 15.37 -83.56 72.95
N MET A 456 16.10 -84.30 72.12
CA MET A 456 16.61 -85.64 72.43
C MET A 456 17.69 -85.59 73.53
N THR A 457 18.59 -84.60 73.51
CA THR A 457 19.57 -84.37 74.58
C THR A 457 18.89 -83.99 75.90
N ARG A 458 17.83 -83.16 75.86
CA ARG A 458 17.03 -82.85 77.05
C ARG A 458 16.30 -84.08 77.59
N HIS A 459 15.77 -84.94 76.73
CA HIS A 459 15.19 -86.22 77.15
C HIS A 459 16.21 -87.15 77.84
N TYR A 460 17.45 -87.21 77.33
CA TYR A 460 18.53 -87.97 77.96
C TYR A 460 19.00 -87.38 79.28
N GLN A 461 19.04 -86.05 79.42
CA GLN A 461 19.37 -85.40 80.71
C GLN A 461 18.31 -85.65 81.78
N VAL A 462 17.02 -85.73 81.41
CA VAL A 462 15.95 -86.08 82.35
C VAL A 462 16.01 -87.56 82.75
N PHE A 463 16.43 -88.46 81.84
CA PHE A 463 16.59 -89.89 82.14
C PHE A 463 17.85 -90.22 82.97
N LEU A 464 18.83 -89.32 83.03
CA LEU A 464 20.00 -89.41 83.92
C LEU A 464 19.77 -88.76 85.29
N LEU A 465 18.63 -88.09 85.48
CA LEU A 465 18.19 -87.46 86.73
C LEU A 465 17.05 -88.23 87.45
N LEU A 466 16.70 -89.41 86.93
CA LEU A 466 15.90 -90.46 87.60
C LEU A 466 16.79 -91.68 87.80
#